data_AF-F4YTY9-F1
#
_entry.id   AF-F4YTY9-F1
#
_cell.length_a   1.000
_cell.length_b   1.000
_cell.length_c   1.000
_cell.angle_alpha   90.00
_cell.angle_beta   90.00
_cell.angle_gamma   90.00
#
_symmetry.space_group_name_H-M   'P 1'
#
loop_
_entity.id
_entity.type
_entity.pdbx_description
1 polymer ?
#
loop_
_entity_poly.entity_id
_entity_poly.type
_entity_poly.pdbx_seq_one_letter_code
_entity_poly.pdbx_strand_id
1 'polypeptide(L)'
;EFFEIKTSAKGMAPAQHGDPEQFVAKRLERAIDAKGHWNPQNTIPGLNDIADGIKREIGPEAQNINAKWVQLNLSRTQDSPRLQIERTVDSWVKPAPKHTLLTPGEAGHPDHAAFDTMLRTVQGDGRWNVAESRNIAASLLQEYKADPLCKTLDSVRIGGSTETPLIFAVSSPHGDRGPDFHVHVQAEQAAQRPAAESFAQVQQINQQQALTQETEQQNLAHRGPRMS
;
A
#
# COMPACT_ATOMS: atom_id res chain seq x y z
N GLU A 1 -26.86 -1.86 -10.39
CA GLU A 1 -26.19 -2.46 -9.21
C GLU A 1 -25.98 -3.94 -9.49
N PHE A 2 -24.81 -4.49 -9.13
CA PHE A 2 -24.49 -5.90 -9.34
C PHE A 2 -24.44 -6.63 -8.00
N PHE A 3 -25.07 -7.80 -7.94
CA PHE A 3 -25.12 -8.66 -6.76
C PHE A 3 -24.56 -10.04 -7.13
N GLU A 4 -23.48 -10.47 -6.46
CA GLU A 4 -23.07 -11.87 -6.52
C GLU A 4 -23.84 -12.63 -5.43
N ILE A 5 -24.56 -13.68 -5.85
CA ILE A 5 -25.35 -14.52 -4.97
C ILE A 5 -24.72 -15.91 -4.92
N LYS A 6 -24.25 -16.33 -3.75
CA LYS A 6 -23.82 -17.72 -3.51
C LYS A 6 -24.84 -18.42 -2.64
N THR A 7 -25.49 -19.44 -3.19
CA THR A 7 -26.45 -20.28 -2.48
C THR A 7 -25.81 -21.62 -2.08
N SER A 8 -26.00 -22.05 -0.84
CA SER A 8 -25.58 -23.38 -0.36
C SER A 8 -26.79 -24.16 0.12
N ALA A 9 -26.93 -25.42 -0.33
CA ALA A 9 -28.05 -26.29 0.03
C ALA A 9 -27.98 -26.87 1.46
N LYS A 10 -26.95 -26.52 2.25
CA LYS A 10 -26.72 -27.00 3.63
C LYS A 10 -26.69 -25.89 4.68
N GLY A 11 -27.28 -24.73 4.40
CA GLY A 11 -27.38 -23.63 5.38
C GLY A 11 -26.06 -22.96 5.74
N MET A 12 -24.96 -23.28 5.05
CA MET A 12 -23.65 -22.66 5.25
C MET A 12 -23.16 -22.12 3.91
N ALA A 13 -23.44 -20.84 3.64
CA ALA A 13 -22.70 -20.13 2.59
C ALA A 13 -21.27 -19.91 3.11
N PRO A 14 -20.22 -20.29 2.34
CA PRO A 14 -18.85 -19.97 2.71
C PRO A 14 -18.69 -18.46 2.91
N ALA A 15 -17.86 -18.05 3.87
CA ALA A 15 -17.52 -16.65 4.06
C ALA A 15 -17.06 -16.03 2.73
N GLN A 16 -17.56 -14.83 2.45
CA GLN A 16 -17.26 -14.10 1.23
C GLN A 16 -15.91 -13.39 1.41
N HIS A 17 -15.00 -13.55 0.44
CA HIS A 17 -13.65 -12.98 0.49
C HIS A 17 -13.29 -12.35 -0.85
N GLY A 18 -12.49 -11.29 -0.83
CA GLY A 18 -11.98 -10.61 -2.02
C GLY A 18 -12.77 -9.37 -2.45
N ASP A 19 -12.28 -8.72 -3.51
CA ASP A 19 -12.88 -7.54 -4.13
C ASP A 19 -14.06 -7.97 -5.04
N PRO A 20 -15.32 -7.58 -4.73
CA PRO A 20 -16.48 -7.94 -5.52
C PRO A 20 -16.45 -7.32 -6.91
N GLU A 21 -15.84 -6.15 -7.11
CA GLU A 21 -15.71 -5.53 -8.44
C GLU A 21 -14.80 -6.37 -9.32
N GLN A 22 -13.63 -6.77 -8.82
CA GLN A 22 -12.72 -7.66 -9.55
C GLN A 22 -13.35 -9.03 -9.85
N PHE A 23 -14.15 -9.55 -8.91
CA PHE A 23 -14.83 -10.82 -9.12
C PHE A 23 -15.87 -10.74 -10.23
N VAL A 24 -16.71 -9.69 -10.22
CA VAL A 24 -17.72 -9.45 -11.27
C VAL A 24 -17.02 -9.20 -12.61
N ALA A 25 -15.97 -8.37 -12.65
CA ALA A 25 -15.18 -8.12 -13.86
C ALA A 25 -14.61 -9.42 -14.45
N LYS A 26 -13.95 -10.27 -13.64
CA LYS A 26 -13.41 -11.57 -14.09
C LYS A 26 -14.48 -12.54 -14.57
N ARG A 27 -15.65 -12.55 -13.94
CA ARG A 27 -16.78 -13.38 -14.40
C ARG A 27 -17.35 -12.90 -15.72
N LEU A 28 -17.48 -11.58 -15.89
CA LEU A 28 -17.92 -10.99 -17.15
C LEU A 28 -16.91 -11.25 -18.26
N GLU A 29 -15.62 -11.07 -17.99
CA GLU A 29 -14.54 -11.41 -18.93
C GLU A 29 -14.61 -12.88 -19.33
N ARG A 30 -14.70 -13.82 -18.38
CA ARG A 30 -14.92 -15.24 -18.70
C ARG A 30 -16.19 -15.50 -19.49
N ALA A 31 -17.27 -14.78 -19.20
CA ALA A 31 -18.52 -14.95 -19.93
C ALA A 31 -18.41 -14.45 -21.38
N ILE A 32 -17.65 -13.38 -21.59
CA ILE A 32 -17.31 -12.80 -22.89
C ILE A 32 -16.35 -13.71 -23.67
N ASP A 33 -15.33 -14.26 -23.01
CA ASP A 33 -14.36 -15.17 -23.62
C ASP A 33 -14.98 -16.53 -23.95
N ALA A 34 -15.89 -17.02 -23.10
CA ALA A 34 -16.66 -18.24 -23.33
C ALA A 34 -17.80 -18.06 -24.35
N LYS A 35 -17.90 -16.91 -25.03
CA LYS A 35 -18.94 -16.64 -26.03
C LYS A 35 -18.94 -17.75 -27.09
N GLY A 36 -20.01 -18.54 -27.11
CA GLY A 36 -20.18 -19.71 -28.00
C GLY A 36 -19.85 -21.09 -27.39
N HIS A 37 -19.29 -21.18 -26.18
CA HIS A 37 -18.92 -22.44 -25.52
C HIS A 37 -19.87 -22.87 -24.39
N TRP A 38 -20.96 -22.13 -24.20
CA TRP A 38 -21.94 -22.46 -23.19
C TRP A 38 -22.73 -23.69 -23.60
N ASN A 39 -22.74 -24.71 -22.76
CA ASN A 39 -23.52 -25.92 -23.03
C ASN A 39 -25.02 -25.55 -23.05
N PRO A 40 -25.74 -25.76 -24.18
CA PRO A 40 -27.14 -25.39 -24.32
C PRO A 40 -28.06 -26.01 -23.25
N GLN A 41 -27.71 -27.19 -22.72
CA GLN A 41 -28.49 -27.86 -21.68
C GLN A 41 -28.39 -27.16 -20.31
N ASN A 42 -27.36 -26.33 -20.10
CA ASN A 42 -27.10 -25.61 -18.86
C ASN A 42 -27.39 -24.10 -18.98
N THR A 43 -27.98 -23.66 -20.09
CA THR A 43 -28.27 -22.26 -20.36
C THR A 43 -29.70 -22.05 -20.81
N ILE A 44 -30.25 -20.88 -20.51
CA ILE A 44 -31.57 -20.48 -20.99
C ILE A 44 -31.48 -19.78 -22.36
N PRO A 45 -32.50 -19.89 -23.22
CA PRO A 45 -32.60 -19.06 -24.43
C PRO A 45 -32.49 -17.56 -24.10
N GLY A 46 -31.78 -16.80 -24.94
CA GLY A 46 -31.60 -15.34 -24.77
C GLY A 46 -30.47 -14.91 -23.85
N LEU A 47 -29.73 -15.86 -23.22
CA LEU A 47 -28.64 -15.54 -22.31
C LEU A 47 -27.49 -14.75 -22.98
N ASN A 48 -27.22 -15.03 -24.26
CA ASN A 48 -26.20 -14.31 -25.03
C ASN A 48 -26.56 -12.83 -25.22
N ASP A 49 -27.83 -12.51 -25.50
CA ASP A 49 -28.31 -11.14 -25.70
C ASP A 49 -28.28 -10.34 -24.38
N ILE A 50 -28.61 -11.01 -23.27
CA ILE A 50 -28.48 -10.45 -21.93
C ILE A 50 -27.01 -10.14 -21.61
N ALA A 51 -26.10 -11.08 -21.90
CA ALA A 51 -24.67 -10.88 -21.67
C ALA A 51 -24.10 -9.72 -22.52
N ASP A 52 -24.50 -9.60 -23.79
CA ASP A 52 -24.10 -8.50 -24.68
C ASP A 52 -24.73 -7.15 -24.27
N GLY A 53 -25.94 -7.16 -23.72
CA GLY A 53 -26.57 -5.99 -23.09
C GLY A 53 -25.76 -5.50 -21.89
N ILE A 54 -25.45 -6.40 -20.96
CA ILE A 54 -24.65 -6.10 -19.76
C ILE A 54 -23.26 -5.57 -20.17
N LYS A 55 -22.59 -6.18 -21.16
CA LYS A 55 -21.28 -5.71 -21.63
C LYS A 55 -21.29 -4.24 -22.10
N ARG A 56 -22.35 -3.82 -22.80
CA ARG A 56 -22.50 -2.43 -23.27
C ARG A 56 -22.72 -1.44 -22.14
N GLU A 57 -23.47 -1.83 -21.12
CA GLU A 57 -23.79 -0.95 -19.98
C GLU A 57 -22.57 -0.70 -19.09
N ILE A 58 -21.74 -1.73 -18.87
CA ILE A 58 -20.60 -1.64 -17.95
C ILE A 58 -19.31 -1.12 -18.65
N GLY A 59 -19.20 -1.31 -19.96
CA GLY A 59 -18.01 -0.92 -20.74
C GLY A 59 -16.88 -1.96 -20.73
N PRO A 60 -15.84 -1.77 -21.56
CA PRO A 60 -14.80 -2.79 -21.83
C PRO A 60 -13.93 -3.16 -20.63
N GLU A 61 -13.83 -2.30 -19.62
CA GLU A 61 -13.01 -2.53 -18.42
C GLU A 61 -13.83 -2.54 -17.12
N ALA A 62 -15.13 -2.82 -17.20
CA ALA A 62 -15.99 -2.84 -16.02
C ALA A 62 -16.02 -1.52 -15.21
N GLN A 63 -15.83 -0.36 -15.89
CA GLN A 63 -15.56 0.93 -15.26
C GLN A 63 -16.72 1.50 -14.42
N ASN A 64 -17.95 0.97 -14.60
CA ASN A 64 -19.16 1.46 -13.94
C ASN A 64 -19.81 0.44 -12.99
N ILE A 65 -19.04 -0.50 -12.43
CA ILE A 65 -19.58 -1.50 -11.49
C ILE A 65 -19.66 -0.91 -10.07
N ASN A 66 -20.88 -0.69 -9.59
CA ASN A 66 -21.16 -0.59 -8.15
C ASN A 66 -21.59 -1.97 -7.65
N ALA A 67 -20.64 -2.73 -7.08
CA ALA A 67 -20.85 -4.10 -6.60
C ALA A 67 -20.93 -4.17 -5.07
N LYS A 68 -21.88 -4.98 -4.57
CA LYS A 68 -22.03 -5.27 -3.15
C LYS A 68 -22.08 -6.78 -2.94
N TRP A 69 -21.51 -7.22 -1.84
CA TRP A 69 -21.66 -8.59 -1.35
C TRP A 69 -23.07 -8.76 -0.76
N VAL A 70 -23.76 -9.81 -1.18
CA VAL A 70 -25.06 -10.19 -0.61
C VAL A 70 -24.97 -11.64 -0.16
N GLN A 71 -25.25 -11.89 1.11
CA GLN A 71 -25.39 -13.23 1.65
C GLN A 71 -26.86 -13.62 1.70
N LEU A 72 -27.20 -14.73 1.05
CA LEU A 72 -28.52 -15.36 1.15
C LEU A 72 -28.38 -16.69 1.87
N ASN A 73 -28.94 -16.80 3.08
CA ASN A 73 -29.04 -18.05 3.79
C ASN A 73 -30.39 -18.70 3.45
N LEU A 74 -30.31 -19.90 2.87
CA LEU A 74 -31.47 -20.71 2.52
C LEU A 74 -31.64 -21.79 3.59
N SER A 75 -32.78 -21.78 4.29
CA SER A 75 -33.13 -22.83 5.25
C SER A 75 -34.47 -23.46 4.87
N ARG A 76 -34.63 -24.74 5.23
CA ARG A 76 -35.89 -25.45 5.11
C ARG A 76 -36.35 -25.82 6.52
N THR A 77 -37.46 -25.26 6.95
CA THR A 77 -38.13 -25.69 8.18
C THR A 77 -38.73 -27.07 7.97
N GLN A 78 -38.60 -27.97 8.96
CA GLN A 78 -39.06 -29.37 8.85
C GLN A 78 -40.54 -29.50 8.49
N ASP A 79 -41.35 -28.51 8.86
CA ASP A 79 -42.81 -28.51 8.70
C ASP A 79 -43.33 -27.66 7.53
N SER A 80 -42.45 -27.22 6.61
CA SER A 80 -42.86 -26.38 5.49
C SER A 80 -42.21 -26.83 4.16
N PRO A 81 -43.00 -26.94 3.07
CA PRO A 81 -42.44 -27.11 1.73
C PRO A 81 -41.82 -25.81 1.18
N ARG A 82 -41.95 -24.67 1.89
CA ARG A 82 -41.40 -23.37 1.47
C ARG A 82 -40.01 -23.16 2.03
N LEU A 83 -39.07 -22.81 1.15
CA LEU A 83 -37.74 -22.34 1.52
C LEU A 83 -37.85 -20.99 2.24
N GLN A 84 -37.18 -20.86 3.38
CA GLN A 84 -36.96 -19.58 4.04
C GLN A 84 -35.67 -18.97 3.52
N ILE A 85 -35.73 -17.69 3.18
CA ILE A 85 -34.60 -16.92 2.66
C ILE A 85 -34.31 -15.80 3.64
N GLU A 86 -33.18 -15.86 4.32
CA GLU A 86 -32.65 -14.74 5.09
C GLU A 86 -31.63 -13.99 4.23
N ARG A 87 -31.81 -12.67 4.10
CA ARG A 87 -30.93 -11.80 3.33
C ARG A 87 -30.17 -10.87 4.26
N THR A 88 -28.84 -10.97 4.22
CA THR A 88 -27.95 -10.00 4.84
C THR A 88 -27.18 -9.27 3.74
N VAL A 89 -27.21 -7.94 3.77
CA VAL A 89 -26.44 -7.09 2.86
C VAL A 89 -25.37 -6.39 3.69
N ASP A 90 -24.16 -6.93 3.67
CA ASP A 90 -23.03 -6.29 4.33
C ASP A 90 -22.46 -5.20 3.43
N SER A 91 -22.20 -4.03 4.02
CA SER A 91 -21.48 -2.97 3.32
C SER A 91 -20.03 -3.41 3.16
N TRP A 92 -19.67 -3.91 1.98
CA TRP A 92 -18.28 -4.21 1.68
C TRP A 92 -17.49 -2.91 1.59
N VAL A 93 -16.51 -2.76 2.47
CA VAL A 93 -15.51 -1.70 2.41
C VAL A 93 -14.32 -2.27 1.69
N LYS A 94 -13.91 -1.63 0.58
CA LYS A 94 -12.68 -1.98 -0.13
C LYS A 94 -11.53 -2.03 0.88
N PRO A 95 -10.92 -3.20 1.14
CA PRO A 95 -9.71 -3.22 1.95
C PRO A 95 -8.74 -2.31 1.21
N ALA A 96 -8.17 -1.32 1.92
CA ALA A 96 -7.15 -0.46 1.35
C ALA A 96 -6.14 -1.35 0.62
N PRO A 97 -5.75 -1.01 -0.62
CA PRO A 97 -4.82 -1.83 -1.37
C PRO A 97 -3.66 -2.18 -0.44
N LYS A 98 -3.36 -3.48 -0.30
CA LYS A 98 -2.05 -3.88 0.21
C LYS A 98 -1.07 -3.42 -0.84
N HIS A 99 -0.72 -2.13 -0.82
CA HIS A 99 0.61 -1.75 -1.24
C HIS A 99 1.50 -2.66 -0.40
N THR A 100 2.22 -3.56 -1.05
CA THR A 100 3.50 -3.97 -0.50
C THR A 100 4.21 -2.64 -0.26
N LEU A 101 4.12 -2.13 0.96
CA LEU A 101 4.72 -0.86 1.33
C LEU A 101 6.19 -1.09 1.11
N LEU A 102 6.69 -0.56 -0.01
CA LEU A 102 8.08 -0.66 -0.34
C LEU A 102 8.83 -0.13 0.88
N THR A 103 9.83 -0.86 1.33
CA THR A 103 10.72 -0.41 2.38
C THR A 103 11.82 0.43 1.73
N PRO A 104 12.50 1.33 2.47
CA PRO A 104 13.66 2.05 1.96
C PRO A 104 14.76 1.15 1.39
N GLY A 105 14.80 -0.14 1.76
CA GLY A 105 15.71 -1.12 1.16
C GLY A 105 15.38 -1.55 -0.28
N GLU A 106 14.23 -1.14 -0.83
CA GLU A 106 13.76 -1.54 -2.16
C GLU A 106 13.85 -0.38 -3.15
N ALA A 107 14.32 -0.65 -4.37
CA ALA A 107 14.66 0.37 -5.37
C ALA A 107 13.51 1.32 -5.77
N GLY A 108 12.26 0.90 -5.58
CA GLY A 108 11.09 1.72 -5.88
C GLY A 108 10.65 2.65 -4.75
N HIS A 109 11.30 2.63 -3.59
CA HIS A 109 10.93 3.49 -2.46
C HIS A 109 11.52 4.91 -2.62
N PRO A 110 10.78 5.99 -2.30
CA PRO A 110 11.28 7.36 -2.42
C PRO A 110 12.57 7.63 -1.61
N ASP A 111 12.71 7.03 -0.43
CA ASP A 111 13.93 7.17 0.39
C ASP A 111 15.05 6.17 0.03
N HIS A 112 14.89 5.36 -1.02
CA HIS A 112 15.87 4.33 -1.38
C HIS A 112 17.25 4.91 -1.71
N ALA A 113 17.31 6.01 -2.47
CA ALA A 113 18.58 6.61 -2.87
C ALA A 113 19.41 7.09 -1.66
N ALA A 114 18.74 7.65 -0.65
CA ALA A 114 19.37 8.06 0.59
C ALA A 114 19.86 6.84 1.38
N PHE A 115 19.00 5.84 1.54
CA PHE A 115 19.33 4.58 2.21
C PHE A 115 20.53 3.88 1.55
N ASP A 116 20.53 3.73 0.24
CA ASP A 116 21.58 3.06 -0.53
C ASP A 116 22.93 3.79 -0.43
N THR A 117 22.92 5.13 -0.38
CA THR A 117 24.13 5.93 -0.16
C THR A 117 24.70 5.71 1.24
N MET A 118 23.85 5.70 2.26
CA MET A 118 24.25 5.38 3.64
C MET A 118 24.79 3.95 3.73
N LEU A 119 24.10 2.99 3.12
CA LEU A 119 24.48 1.58 3.12
C LEU A 119 25.84 1.36 2.45
N ARG A 120 26.06 1.92 1.25
CA ARG A 120 27.33 1.82 0.54
C ARG A 120 28.49 2.43 1.32
N THR A 121 28.25 3.54 2.02
CA THR A 121 29.27 4.19 2.86
C THR A 121 29.68 3.30 4.02
N VAL A 122 28.70 2.73 4.74
CA VAL A 122 28.96 1.84 5.88
C VAL A 122 29.63 0.53 5.43
N GLN A 123 29.18 -0.05 4.32
CA GLN A 123 29.79 -1.27 3.76
C GLN A 123 31.21 -1.04 3.24
N GLY A 124 31.47 0.13 2.62
CA GLY A 124 32.76 0.48 2.04
C GLY A 124 33.88 0.61 3.07
N ASP A 125 33.53 0.84 4.34
CA ASP A 125 34.47 0.89 5.45
C ASP A 125 34.93 -0.52 5.91
N GLY A 126 34.06 -1.53 5.75
CA GLY A 126 34.42 -2.94 5.95
C GLY A 126 34.45 -3.44 7.40
N ARG A 127 34.17 -2.59 8.39
CA ARG A 127 34.11 -3.01 9.81
C ARG A 127 32.90 -3.87 10.16
N TRP A 128 31.79 -3.73 9.44
CA TRP A 128 30.52 -4.38 9.75
C TRP A 128 30.11 -5.36 8.67
N ASN A 129 29.41 -6.43 9.07
CA ASN A 129 28.85 -7.38 8.12
C ASN A 129 27.63 -6.78 7.37
N VAL A 130 27.09 -7.53 6.41
CA VAL A 130 25.98 -7.06 5.56
C VAL A 130 24.73 -6.70 6.37
N ALA A 131 24.38 -7.49 7.38
CA ALA A 131 23.19 -7.26 8.21
C ALA A 131 23.39 -6.05 9.14
N GLU A 132 24.55 -5.97 9.79
CA GLU A 132 24.92 -4.83 10.65
C GLU A 132 24.96 -3.53 9.86
N SER A 133 25.59 -3.53 8.66
CA SER A 133 25.63 -2.37 7.78
C SER A 133 24.22 -1.91 7.38
N ARG A 134 23.32 -2.86 7.10
CA ARG A 134 21.91 -2.59 6.80
C ARG A 134 21.18 -1.95 7.98
N ASN A 135 21.41 -2.46 9.18
CA ASN A 135 20.83 -1.95 10.43
C ASN A 135 21.30 -0.53 10.76
N ILE A 136 22.61 -0.29 10.62
CA ILE A 136 23.23 1.02 10.81
C ILE A 136 22.67 2.04 9.81
N ALA A 137 22.64 1.70 8.53
CA ALA A 137 22.12 2.58 7.49
C ALA A 137 20.63 2.89 7.69
N ALA A 138 19.83 1.91 8.10
CA ALA A 138 18.41 2.11 8.40
C ALA A 138 18.19 3.03 9.60
N SER A 139 18.98 2.87 10.67
CA SER A 139 18.93 3.76 11.84
C SER A 139 19.35 5.18 11.48
N LEU A 140 20.40 5.35 10.65
CA LEU A 140 20.82 6.68 10.21
C LEU A 140 19.76 7.36 9.35
N LEU A 141 19.09 6.62 8.47
CA LEU A 141 17.99 7.14 7.67
C LEU A 141 16.84 7.64 8.56
N GLN A 142 16.51 6.90 9.62
CA GLN A 142 15.49 7.30 10.58
C GLN A 142 15.82 8.66 11.22
N GLU A 143 17.03 8.83 11.76
CA GLU A 143 17.46 10.10 12.36
C GLU A 143 17.44 11.23 11.31
N TYR A 144 17.92 10.96 10.10
CA TYR A 144 17.96 11.93 9.01
C TYR A 144 16.56 12.41 8.63
N LYS A 145 15.57 11.51 8.59
CA LYS A 145 14.18 11.85 8.27
C LYS A 145 13.46 12.57 9.42
N ALA A 146 13.84 12.26 10.66
CA ALA A 146 13.25 12.86 11.85
C ALA A 146 13.69 14.32 12.03
N ASP A 147 14.87 14.70 11.54
CA ASP A 147 15.39 16.06 11.65
C ASP A 147 14.85 17.00 10.55
N PRO A 148 14.08 18.06 10.89
CA PRO A 148 13.51 18.99 9.92
C PRO A 148 14.54 19.91 9.25
N LEU A 149 15.76 20.02 9.79
CA LEU A 149 16.85 20.83 9.24
C LEU A 149 17.64 20.06 8.17
N CYS A 150 17.65 18.73 8.24
CA CYS A 150 18.31 17.86 7.26
C CYS A 150 17.41 17.60 6.03
N LYS A 151 17.37 18.57 5.11
CA LYS A 151 16.52 18.50 3.91
C LYS A 151 17.15 17.78 2.73
N THR A 152 18.48 17.81 2.64
CA THR A 152 19.26 17.19 1.56
C THR A 152 20.34 16.30 2.16
N LEU A 153 20.61 15.16 1.52
CA LEU A 153 21.72 14.29 1.88
C LEU A 153 22.91 14.60 0.97
N ASP A 154 23.81 15.45 1.43
CA ASP A 154 24.98 15.90 0.66
C ASP A 154 26.18 14.99 0.86
N SER A 155 26.38 14.46 2.08
CA SER A 155 27.40 13.44 2.32
C SER A 155 27.07 12.53 3.51
N VAL A 156 27.63 11.33 3.50
CA VAL A 156 27.65 10.41 4.64
C VAL A 156 29.10 10.25 5.07
N ARG A 157 29.38 10.38 6.36
CA ARG A 157 30.74 10.34 6.90
C ARG A 157 30.82 9.38 8.07
N ILE A 158 31.96 8.71 8.20
CA ILE A 158 32.26 7.88 9.35
C ILE A 158 33.32 8.58 10.19
N GLY A 159 33.05 8.72 11.48
CA GLY A 159 33.96 9.35 12.42
C GLY A 159 33.82 8.74 13.81
N GLY A 160 34.10 9.53 14.84
CA GLY A 160 34.16 9.05 16.22
C GLY A 160 35.47 8.34 16.53
N SER A 161 35.52 7.67 17.67
CA SER A 161 36.70 6.88 18.07
C SER A 161 36.62 5.46 17.49
N THR A 162 37.72 4.73 17.53
CA THR A 162 37.74 3.31 17.12
C THR A 162 36.81 2.43 17.97
N GLU A 163 36.63 2.78 19.25
CA GLU A 163 35.77 2.05 20.19
C GLU A 163 34.30 2.49 20.11
N THR A 164 34.06 3.72 19.65
CA THR A 164 32.72 4.32 19.53
C THR A 164 32.54 4.97 18.15
N PRO A 165 32.49 4.16 17.08
CA PRO A 165 32.27 4.67 15.73
C PRO A 165 30.91 5.36 15.60
N LEU A 166 30.93 6.54 14.97
CA LEU A 166 29.75 7.34 14.67
C LEU A 166 29.58 7.46 13.16
N ILE A 167 28.35 7.27 12.69
CA ILE A 167 28.00 7.52 11.29
C ILE A 167 27.16 8.78 11.21
N PHE A 168 27.56 9.71 10.36
CA PHE A 168 26.94 11.02 10.19
C PHE A 168 26.27 11.12 8.82
N ALA A 169 25.06 11.64 8.79
CA ALA A 169 24.41 12.14 7.57
C ALA A 169 24.46 13.66 7.60
N VAL A 170 25.00 14.27 6.55
CA VAL A 170 25.28 15.72 6.49
C VAL A 170 24.45 16.36 5.38
N SER A 171 23.78 17.45 5.73
CA SER A 171 23.06 18.36 4.83
C SER A 171 23.79 19.71 4.79
N SER A 172 24.21 20.13 3.60
CA SER A 172 24.96 21.35 3.34
C SER A 172 24.18 22.23 2.35
N PRO A 173 23.04 22.82 2.75
CA PRO A 173 22.16 23.55 1.83
C PRO A 173 22.81 24.77 1.17
N HIS A 174 23.92 25.27 1.72
CA HIS A 174 24.69 26.41 1.18
C HIS A 174 26.05 26.00 0.60
N GLY A 175 26.31 24.69 0.44
CA GLY A 175 27.62 24.14 0.11
C GLY A 175 28.67 24.57 1.13
N ASP A 176 29.87 24.89 0.67
CA ASP A 176 31.04 25.22 1.50
C ASP A 176 30.89 26.48 2.38
N ARG A 177 29.81 27.26 2.19
CA ARG A 177 29.56 28.51 2.93
C ARG A 177 28.92 28.29 4.29
N GLY A 178 28.41 27.08 4.56
CA GLY A 178 27.72 26.72 5.80
C GLY A 178 26.46 27.55 6.07
N PRO A 179 25.75 27.29 7.20
CA PRO A 179 25.99 26.21 8.14
C PRO A 179 25.65 24.83 7.55
N ASP A 180 26.38 23.80 8.00
CA ASP A 180 26.07 22.39 7.76
C ASP A 180 25.18 21.85 8.89
N PHE A 181 24.18 21.05 8.53
CA PHE A 181 23.35 20.31 9.47
C PHE A 181 23.74 18.83 9.42
N HIS A 182 23.71 18.16 10.55
CA HIS A 182 24.02 16.74 10.59
C HIS A 182 23.25 16.03 11.69
N VAL A 183 22.95 14.77 11.41
CA VAL A 183 22.51 13.78 12.40
C VAL A 183 23.54 12.68 12.48
N HIS A 184 23.52 11.91 13.57
CA HIS A 184 24.43 10.79 13.73
C HIS A 184 23.79 9.62 14.45
N VAL A 185 24.36 8.43 14.22
CA VAL A 185 24.08 7.23 15.01
C VAL A 185 25.38 6.61 15.52
N GLN A 186 25.31 6.01 16.70
CA GLN A 186 26.37 5.15 17.21
C GLN A 186 26.30 3.80 16.50
N ALA A 187 27.36 3.42 15.78
CA ALA A 187 27.30 2.25 14.91
C ALA A 187 27.06 0.94 15.68
N GLU A 188 27.69 0.77 16.85
CA GLU A 188 27.51 -0.43 17.68
C GLU A 188 26.06 -0.60 18.16
N GLN A 189 25.42 0.49 18.60
CA GLN A 189 24.02 0.44 19.03
C GLN A 189 23.08 0.24 17.83
N ALA A 190 23.36 0.93 16.72
CA ALA A 190 22.55 0.86 15.52
C ALA A 190 22.65 -0.51 14.83
N ALA A 191 23.80 -1.18 14.88
CA ALA A 191 24.01 -2.52 14.34
C ALA A 191 23.09 -3.57 14.99
N GLN A 192 22.74 -3.40 16.26
CA GLN A 192 21.87 -4.31 17.01
C GLN A 192 20.38 -4.07 16.77
N ARG A 193 19.99 -2.93 16.19
CA ARG A 193 18.59 -2.62 15.90
C ARG A 193 18.18 -3.19 14.55
N PRO A 194 17.17 -4.09 14.47
CA PRO A 194 16.71 -4.60 13.19
C PRO A 194 16.27 -3.47 12.24
N ALA A 195 16.77 -3.47 11.00
CA ALA A 195 16.45 -2.45 9.99
C ALA A 195 14.93 -2.26 9.78
N ALA A 196 14.14 -3.31 9.95
CA ALA A 196 12.68 -3.26 9.83
C ALA A 196 12.03 -2.27 10.82
N GLU A 197 12.58 -2.14 12.03
CA GLU A 197 12.05 -1.21 13.04
C GLU A 197 12.28 0.25 12.61
N SER A 198 13.48 0.58 12.14
CA SER A 198 13.78 1.92 11.63
C SER A 198 13.00 2.24 10.35
N PHE A 199 12.77 1.27 9.47
CA PHE A 199 11.92 1.47 8.30
C PHE A 199 10.46 1.75 8.67
N ALA A 200 9.92 1.07 9.67
CA ALA A 200 8.58 1.37 10.16
C ALA A 200 8.47 2.81 10.69
N GLN A 201 9.49 3.30 11.41
CA GLN A 201 9.56 4.68 11.89
C GLN A 201 9.68 5.69 10.74
N VAL A 202 10.53 5.43 9.73
CA VAL A 202 10.63 6.27 8.53
C VAL A 202 9.28 6.38 7.82
N GLN A 203 8.54 5.28 7.72
CA GLN A 203 7.21 5.29 7.11
C GLN A 203 6.20 6.14 7.91
N GLN A 204 6.28 6.12 9.24
CA GLN A 204 5.44 6.97 10.09
C GLN A 204 5.78 8.45 9.90
N ILE A 205 7.07 8.79 9.86
CA ILE A 205 7.55 10.16 9.61
C ILE A 205 7.06 10.67 8.25
N ASN A 206 7.19 9.87 7.19
CA ASN A 206 6.74 10.23 5.86
C ASN A 206 5.23 10.52 5.80
N GLN A 207 4.42 9.69 6.45
CA GLN A 207 2.97 9.90 6.52
C GLN A 207 2.63 11.20 7.27
N GLN A 208 3.30 11.47 8.38
CA GLN A 208 3.08 12.70 9.15
C GLN A 208 3.47 13.94 8.34
N GLN A 209 4.59 13.90 7.62
CA GLN A 209 5.04 15.00 6.77
C GLN A 209 4.10 15.25 5.59
N ALA A 210 3.58 14.20 4.94
CA ALA A 210 2.62 14.32 3.85
C ALA A 210 1.32 15.02 4.31
N LEU A 211 0.78 14.62 5.47
CA LEU A 211 -0.42 15.25 6.04
C LEU A 211 -0.20 16.74 6.37
N THR A 212 0.97 17.09 6.92
CA THR A 212 1.33 18.48 7.20
C THR A 212 1.40 19.30 5.91
N GLN A 213 2.05 18.78 4.86
CA GLN A 213 2.17 19.47 3.57
C GLN A 213 0.81 19.69 2.89
N GLU A 214 -0.08 18.69 2.92
CA GLU A 214 -1.44 18.83 2.38
C GLU A 214 -2.23 19.91 3.12
N THR A 215 -2.12 19.95 4.46
CA THR A 215 -2.79 20.95 5.29
C THR A 215 -2.26 22.36 5.04
N GLU A 216 -0.95 22.52 4.86
CA GLU A 216 -0.32 23.80 4.52
C GLU A 216 -0.73 24.29 3.13
N GLN A 217 -0.74 23.41 2.12
CA GLN A 217 -1.17 23.75 0.77
C GLN A 217 -2.65 24.16 0.71
N GLN A 218 -3.52 23.47 1.44
CA GLN A 218 -4.92 23.88 1.56
C GLN A 218 -5.04 25.27 2.22
N ASN A 219 -4.32 25.54 3.30
CA ASN A 219 -4.35 26.85 3.95
C ASN A 219 -3.80 27.99 3.06
N LEU A 220 -2.77 27.72 2.24
CA LEU A 220 -2.24 28.68 1.28
C LEU A 220 -3.22 28.94 0.12
N ALA A 221 -3.92 27.90 -0.37
CA ALA A 221 -4.93 28.03 -1.42
C ALA A 221 -6.17 28.82 -0.97
N HIS A 222 -6.54 28.76 0.31
CA HIS A 222 -7.64 29.57 0.87
C HIS A 222 -7.26 31.04 1.13
N ARG A 223 -5.99 31.41 1.00
CA ARG A 223 -5.46 32.75 1.31
C ARG A 223 -5.21 33.61 0.07
N GLY A 224 -6.08 33.49 -0.95
CA GLY A 224 -6.00 34.13 -2.27
C GLY A 224 -5.66 35.64 -2.27
N PRO A 225 -5.25 36.17 -3.43
CA PRO A 225 -4.36 37.32 -3.57
C PRO A 225 -4.93 38.60 -2.97
N ARG A 226 -4.17 39.25 -2.08
CA ARG A 226 -4.40 40.65 -1.73
C ARG A 226 -4.18 41.49 -2.99
N MET A 227 -5.28 41.92 -3.61
CA MET A 227 -5.23 42.94 -4.66
C MET A 227 -4.51 44.18 -4.11
N SER A 228 -3.50 44.63 -4.85
CA SER A 228 -2.79 45.90 -4.65
C SER A 228 -3.66 47.07 -5.09
#